data_AF-A0A9D2NT09-F1
#
_entry.id   AF-A0A9D2NT09-F1
#
_cell.length_a   1.000
_cell.length_b   1.000
_cell.length_c   1.000
_cell.angle_alpha   90.00
_cell.angle_beta   90.00
_cell.angle_gamma   90.00
#
_symmetry.space_group_name_H-M   'P 1'
#
loop_
_entity.id
_entity.type
_entity.pdbx_description
1 polymer ?
#
loop_
_entity_poly.entity_id
_entity_poly.type
_entity_poly.pdbx_seq_one_letter_code
_entity_poly.pdbx_strand_id
1 'polypeptide(L)'
;MIKLTHTSVMNLENAMRGARNPLNSWARMDSGYDEKGNYVLGENDLNLAKRLARAGSDHRKFIRQIFVSVDIEAPIYWWKEYDTYKIATVANSTSTMHKIASKPFALEDFSHEEMNAAALASLEQTINTLETLRQDYLQSKDKQTWYSMIQLLPSSYHQLRTCSFNYETLVNIYHARHNHKLKEWHVFCDWIRTLPYAREIIIMED
;
A
#
# COMPACT_ATOMS: atom_id res chain seq x y z
N MET A 1 -5.30 5.82 11.69
CA MET A 1 -5.58 4.63 10.85
C MET A 1 -5.12 4.92 9.43
N ILE A 2 -4.54 3.96 8.71
CA ILE A 2 -4.00 4.20 7.36
C ILE A 2 -5.09 4.49 6.33
N LYS A 3 -4.75 5.20 5.26
CA LYS A 3 -5.65 5.48 4.12
C LYS A 3 -5.02 5.01 2.83
N LEU A 4 -5.82 4.38 1.98
CA LEU A 4 -5.43 3.92 0.65
C LEU A 4 -6.33 4.61 -0.38
N THR A 5 -5.73 5.33 -1.32
CA THR A 5 -6.43 6.14 -2.32
C THR A 5 -5.78 5.98 -3.70
N HIS A 6 -6.46 6.46 -4.75
CA HIS A 6 -5.95 6.42 -6.13
C HIS A 6 -5.40 5.05 -6.57
N THR A 7 -6.15 3.98 -6.25
CA THR A 7 -5.76 2.62 -6.65
C THR A 7 -5.96 2.42 -8.15
N SER A 8 -4.95 1.85 -8.80
CA SER A 8 -4.99 1.45 -10.20
C SER A 8 -4.40 0.05 -10.37
N VAL A 9 -5.14 -0.82 -11.06
CA VAL A 9 -4.69 -2.16 -11.44
C VAL A 9 -4.52 -2.21 -12.95
N MET A 10 -3.36 -2.69 -13.40
CA MET A 10 -2.91 -2.60 -14.78
C MET A 10 -2.49 -3.96 -15.31
N ASN A 11 -2.55 -4.10 -16.64
CA ASN A 11 -1.95 -5.19 -17.40
C ASN A 11 -2.60 -6.58 -17.23
N LEU A 12 -3.87 -6.64 -16.83
CA LEU A 12 -4.65 -7.88 -16.72
C LEU A 12 -4.75 -8.64 -18.06
N GLU A 13 -4.99 -7.94 -19.16
CA GLU A 13 -5.10 -8.53 -20.50
C GLU A 13 -3.82 -9.28 -20.90
N ASN A 14 -2.68 -8.61 -20.87
CA ASN A 14 -1.42 -9.22 -21.27
C ASN A 14 -1.01 -10.34 -20.31
N ALA A 15 -1.30 -10.21 -19.01
CA ALA A 15 -1.07 -11.27 -18.04
C ALA A 15 -1.87 -12.53 -18.41
N MET A 16 -3.16 -12.40 -18.73
CA MET A 16 -3.99 -13.54 -19.15
C MET A 16 -3.61 -14.11 -20.51
N ARG A 17 -3.26 -13.26 -21.47
CA ARG A 17 -2.69 -13.70 -22.76
C ARG A 17 -1.44 -14.54 -22.54
N GLY A 18 -0.55 -14.09 -21.66
CA GLY A 18 0.66 -14.81 -21.26
C GLY A 18 0.37 -16.13 -20.56
N ALA A 19 -0.66 -16.19 -19.71
CA ALA A 19 -1.07 -17.42 -19.01
C ALA A 19 -1.49 -18.55 -19.98
N ARG A 20 -1.93 -18.19 -21.20
CA ARG A 20 -2.36 -19.15 -22.23
C ARG A 20 -1.25 -19.66 -23.14
N ASN A 21 -0.07 -19.02 -23.13
CA ASN A 21 1.07 -19.38 -23.99
C ASN A 21 1.51 -20.86 -23.85
N PRO A 22 1.64 -21.46 -22.65
CA PRO A 22 2.21 -22.80 -22.53
C PRO A 22 1.45 -23.90 -23.29
N LEU A 23 0.15 -23.69 -23.53
CA LEU A 23 -0.72 -24.64 -24.24
C LEU A 23 -1.25 -24.09 -25.56
N ASN A 24 -0.68 -22.98 -26.07
CA ASN A 24 -1.13 -22.31 -27.30
C ASN A 24 -2.65 -22.09 -27.34
N SER A 25 -3.25 -21.79 -26.18
CA SER A 25 -4.70 -21.87 -25.96
C SER A 25 -5.41 -20.53 -26.11
N TRP A 26 -4.86 -19.62 -26.91
CA TRP A 26 -5.36 -18.25 -27.09
C TRP A 26 -6.79 -18.20 -27.64
N ALA A 27 -7.17 -19.16 -28.50
CA ALA A 27 -8.52 -19.26 -29.06
C ALA A 27 -9.62 -19.55 -28.01
N ARG A 28 -9.25 -19.92 -26.79
CA ARG A 28 -10.16 -20.14 -25.66
C ARG A 28 -10.27 -18.91 -24.73
N MET A 29 -9.65 -17.79 -25.10
CA MET A 29 -9.77 -16.52 -24.38
C MET A 29 -11.19 -15.97 -24.56
N ASP A 30 -11.80 -15.58 -23.46
CA ASP A 30 -13.17 -15.06 -23.41
C ASP A 30 -13.31 -13.79 -22.55
N SER A 31 -12.17 -13.26 -22.09
CA SER A 31 -12.07 -11.95 -21.46
C SER A 31 -12.15 -10.82 -22.49
N GLY A 32 -12.60 -9.65 -22.05
CA GLY A 32 -12.70 -8.45 -22.89
C GLY A 32 -12.88 -7.18 -22.07
N TYR A 33 -12.98 -6.05 -22.77
CA TYR A 33 -13.25 -4.76 -22.15
C TYR A 33 -14.75 -4.53 -22.02
N ASP A 34 -15.21 -4.09 -20.85
CA ASP A 34 -16.57 -3.61 -20.66
C ASP A 34 -16.78 -2.21 -21.25
N GLU A 35 -18.02 -1.70 -21.22
CA GLU A 35 -18.37 -0.36 -21.73
C GLU A 35 -17.62 0.79 -21.02
N LYS A 36 -17.09 0.53 -19.83
CA LYS A 36 -16.33 1.49 -19.02
C LYS A 36 -14.82 1.38 -19.24
N GLY A 37 -14.38 0.48 -20.13
CA GLY A 37 -12.96 0.26 -20.43
C GLY A 37 -12.23 -0.58 -19.37
N ASN A 38 -12.93 -1.28 -18.48
CA ASN A 38 -12.30 -2.23 -17.56
C ASN A 38 -12.11 -3.57 -18.25
N TYR A 39 -10.94 -4.18 -18.08
CA TYR A 39 -10.71 -5.53 -18.56
C TYR A 39 -11.35 -6.56 -17.61
N VAL A 40 -12.35 -7.28 -18.09
CA VAL A 40 -13.14 -8.26 -17.33
C VAL A 40 -12.78 -9.66 -17.80
N LEU A 41 -12.41 -10.53 -16.86
CA LEU A 41 -12.16 -11.94 -17.09
C LEU A 41 -13.44 -12.68 -17.42
N GLY A 42 -13.46 -13.33 -18.58
CA GLY A 42 -14.48 -14.31 -18.94
C GLY A 42 -14.37 -15.58 -18.10
N GLU A 43 -15.37 -16.46 -18.19
CA GLU A 43 -15.45 -17.65 -17.36
C GLU A 43 -14.28 -18.62 -17.58
N ASN A 44 -13.87 -18.84 -18.83
CA ASN A 44 -12.76 -19.73 -19.16
C ASN A 44 -11.43 -19.17 -18.64
N ASP A 45 -11.21 -17.86 -18.82
CA ASP A 45 -10.05 -17.15 -18.33
C ASP A 45 -9.97 -17.13 -16.80
N LEU A 46 -11.08 -16.84 -16.11
CA LEU A 46 -11.13 -16.86 -14.65
C LEU A 46 -10.88 -18.26 -14.10
N ASN A 47 -11.47 -19.29 -14.71
CA ASN A 47 -11.23 -20.69 -14.33
C ASN A 47 -9.79 -21.12 -14.56
N LEU A 48 -9.14 -20.65 -15.62
CA LEU A 48 -7.70 -20.85 -15.81
C LEU A 48 -6.89 -20.12 -14.72
N ALA A 49 -7.19 -18.85 -14.47
CA ALA A 49 -6.49 -18.01 -13.50
C ALA A 49 -6.55 -18.62 -12.08
N LYS A 50 -7.74 -19.06 -11.63
CA LYS A 50 -7.95 -19.76 -10.35
C LYS A 50 -7.07 -21.01 -10.23
N ARG A 51 -7.09 -21.89 -11.24
CA ARG A 51 -6.30 -23.13 -11.22
C ARG A 51 -4.80 -22.84 -11.16
N LEU A 52 -4.31 -21.90 -11.96
CA LEU A 52 -2.90 -21.52 -11.96
C LEU A 52 -2.48 -20.89 -10.63
N ALA A 53 -3.28 -19.97 -10.09
CA ALA A 53 -3.06 -19.33 -8.79
C ALA A 53 -2.87 -20.34 -7.65
N ARG A 54 -3.75 -21.35 -7.60
CA ARG A 54 -3.74 -22.42 -6.59
C ARG A 54 -2.67 -23.49 -6.80
N ALA A 55 -2.24 -23.70 -8.04
CA ALA A 55 -1.19 -24.68 -8.35
C ALA A 55 0.21 -24.29 -7.83
N GLY A 56 0.39 -23.05 -7.38
CA GLY A 56 1.61 -22.57 -6.74
C GLY A 56 2.37 -21.50 -7.54
N SER A 57 3.45 -20.99 -6.95
CA SER A 57 4.20 -19.83 -7.46
C SER A 57 4.77 -20.04 -8.87
N ASP A 58 5.16 -21.26 -9.24
CA ASP A 58 5.70 -21.62 -10.56
C ASP A 58 4.64 -21.61 -11.68
N HIS A 59 3.40 -21.89 -11.30
CA HIS A 59 2.26 -21.94 -12.20
C HIS A 59 1.58 -20.57 -12.34
N ARG A 60 1.55 -19.76 -11.27
CA ARG A 60 0.89 -18.45 -11.26
C ARG A 60 1.76 -17.27 -11.67
N LYS A 61 2.93 -17.49 -12.29
CA LYS A 61 3.84 -16.43 -12.78
C LYS A 61 3.18 -15.31 -13.61
N PHE A 62 2.00 -15.55 -14.19
CA PHE A 62 1.22 -14.51 -14.87
C PHE A 62 0.79 -13.38 -13.92
N ILE A 63 0.49 -13.65 -12.64
CA ILE A 63 0.07 -12.60 -11.68
C ILE A 63 1.21 -11.65 -11.32
N ARG A 64 2.46 -12.06 -11.53
CA ARG A 64 3.64 -11.18 -11.38
C ARG A 64 3.65 -10.04 -12.41
N GLN A 65 2.86 -10.16 -13.47
CA GLN A 65 2.70 -9.18 -14.54
C GLN A 65 1.47 -8.29 -14.36
N ILE A 66 0.65 -8.52 -13.32
CA ILE A 66 -0.48 -7.65 -12.98
C ILE A 66 0.04 -6.60 -11.99
N PHE A 67 0.12 -5.35 -12.43
CA PHE A 67 0.70 -4.26 -11.65
C PHE A 67 -0.37 -3.50 -10.88
N VAL A 68 -0.03 -3.04 -9.68
CA VAL A 68 -0.89 -2.20 -8.85
C VAL A 68 -0.14 -0.94 -8.49
N SER A 69 -0.80 0.22 -8.60
CA SER A 69 -0.34 1.47 -8.01
C SER A 69 -1.38 1.99 -7.04
N VAL A 70 -0.94 2.54 -5.91
CA VAL A 70 -1.83 3.08 -4.87
C VAL A 70 -1.10 4.14 -4.05
N ASP A 71 -1.82 5.17 -3.65
CA ASP A 71 -1.38 6.14 -2.67
C ASP A 71 -1.73 5.66 -1.27
N ILE A 72 -0.73 5.55 -0.40
CA ILE A 72 -0.88 5.07 0.96
C ILE A 72 -0.41 6.16 1.93
N GLU A 73 -1.30 6.60 2.79
CA GLU A 73 -0.98 7.44 3.95
C GLU A 73 -0.94 6.54 5.19
N ALA A 74 0.24 6.39 5.78
CA ALA A 74 0.47 5.46 6.89
C ALA A 74 1.52 5.96 7.89
N PRO A 75 1.49 5.51 9.16
CA PRO A 75 2.47 5.89 10.16
C PRO A 75 3.85 5.31 9.84
N ILE A 76 4.92 6.03 10.19
CA ILE A 76 6.31 5.61 9.96
C ILE A 76 6.60 4.22 10.54
N TYR A 77 6.02 3.84 11.68
CA TYR A 77 6.25 2.49 12.23
C TYR A 77 5.71 1.37 11.33
N TRP A 78 4.59 1.60 10.63
CA TRP A 78 4.04 0.64 9.67
C TRP A 78 4.92 0.56 8.42
N TRP A 79 5.43 1.72 7.97
CA TRP A 79 6.38 1.77 6.85
C TRP A 79 7.64 0.94 7.09
N LYS A 80 8.12 0.82 8.34
CA LYS A 80 9.25 -0.05 8.68
C LYS A 80 8.96 -1.53 8.39
N GLU A 81 7.75 -1.98 8.65
CA GLU A 81 7.34 -3.36 8.35
C GLU A 81 7.05 -3.54 6.86
N TYR A 82 6.42 -2.55 6.22
CA TYR A 82 6.21 -2.54 4.79
C TYR A 82 7.53 -2.66 4.02
N ASP A 83 8.56 -1.94 4.45
CA ASP A 83 9.86 -1.91 3.78
C ASP A 83 10.56 -3.28 3.80
N THR A 84 10.07 -4.29 4.53
CA THR A 84 10.59 -5.68 4.44
C THR A 84 10.23 -6.36 3.11
N TYR A 85 9.14 -5.95 2.47
CA TYR A 85 8.78 -6.40 1.14
C TYR A 85 9.59 -5.59 0.12
N LYS A 86 10.66 -6.19 -0.42
CA LYS A 86 11.60 -5.53 -1.36
C LYS A 86 11.39 -5.89 -2.82
N ILE A 87 10.84 -7.07 -3.08
CA ILE A 87 10.72 -7.61 -4.44
C ILE A 87 9.43 -7.07 -5.07
N ALA A 88 9.57 -6.49 -6.27
CA ALA A 88 8.47 -5.93 -7.05
C ALA A 88 7.64 -4.88 -6.28
N THR A 89 8.32 -4.13 -5.41
CA THR A 89 7.77 -3.00 -4.66
C THR A 89 8.65 -1.78 -4.86
N VAL A 90 8.04 -0.65 -5.23
CA VAL A 90 8.71 0.64 -5.31
C VAL A 90 7.82 1.67 -4.64
N ALA A 91 8.39 2.66 -3.95
CA ALA A 91 7.64 3.71 -3.29
C ALA A 91 8.28 5.08 -3.52
N ASN A 92 7.44 6.06 -3.84
CA ASN A 92 7.80 7.47 -3.90
C ASN A 92 7.16 8.20 -2.73
N SER A 93 7.97 8.62 -1.75
CA SER A 93 7.48 9.27 -0.53
C SER A 93 7.43 10.79 -0.64
N THR A 94 6.48 11.39 0.05
CA THR A 94 6.55 12.83 0.36
C THR A 94 7.82 13.13 1.15
N SER A 95 8.65 14.04 0.65
CA SER A 95 9.94 14.34 1.27
C SER A 95 9.76 15.05 2.61
N THR A 96 10.09 14.36 3.71
CA THR A 96 10.19 14.97 5.03
C THR A 96 11.18 16.14 5.00
N MET A 97 12.31 15.97 4.30
CA MET A 97 13.35 16.98 4.21
C MET A 97 12.83 18.33 3.71
N HIS A 98 11.95 18.30 2.71
CA HIS A 98 11.46 19.51 2.04
C HIS A 98 10.09 19.97 2.53
N LYS A 99 9.28 19.08 3.10
CA LYS A 99 7.86 19.36 3.39
C LYS A 99 7.48 19.31 4.85
N ILE A 100 8.39 18.97 5.77
CA ILE A 100 8.08 18.89 7.21
C ILE A 100 7.46 20.19 7.78
N ALA A 101 7.85 21.35 7.27
CA ALA A 101 7.32 22.65 7.74
C ALA A 101 6.17 23.20 6.89
N SER A 102 5.70 22.46 5.89
CA SER A 102 4.77 22.98 4.86
C SER A 102 3.33 23.17 5.34
N LYS A 103 2.94 22.48 6.41
CA LYS A 103 1.64 22.63 7.07
C LYS A 103 1.81 22.57 8.60
N PRO A 104 0.84 23.09 9.39
CA PRO A 104 0.83 22.91 10.84
C PRO A 104 0.84 21.44 11.24
N PHE A 105 1.48 21.12 12.36
CA PHE A 105 1.35 19.80 12.98
C PHE A 105 0.03 19.71 13.75
N ALA A 106 -0.75 18.68 13.47
CA ALA A 106 -2.02 18.44 14.14
C ALA A 106 -2.13 16.97 14.60
N LEU A 107 -3.03 16.69 15.55
CA LEU A 107 -3.15 15.35 16.15
C LEU A 107 -3.53 14.29 15.11
N GLU A 108 -4.35 14.66 14.13
CA GLU A 108 -4.77 13.83 13.01
C GLU A 108 -3.64 13.38 12.07
N ASP A 109 -2.47 14.01 12.16
CA ASP A 109 -1.27 13.61 11.43
C ASP A 109 -0.56 12.42 12.07
N PHE A 110 -1.06 11.90 13.19
CA PHE A 110 -0.44 10.84 13.96
C PHE A 110 -1.43 9.70 14.24
N SER A 111 -0.97 8.45 14.19
CA SER A 111 -1.74 7.35 14.78
C SER A 111 -1.70 7.44 16.31
N HIS A 112 -2.87 7.44 16.94
CA HIS A 112 -3.02 7.61 18.40
C HIS A 112 -4.19 6.81 19.00
N GLU A 113 -4.89 6.00 18.20
CA GLU A 113 -6.16 5.34 18.56
C GLU A 113 -6.02 4.29 19.66
N GLU A 114 -4.87 3.62 19.72
CA GLU A 114 -4.57 2.59 20.72
C GLU A 114 -3.72 3.12 21.89
N MET A 115 -3.45 4.43 21.95
CA MET A 115 -2.69 5.03 23.05
C MET A 115 -3.53 5.10 24.32
N ASN A 116 -2.91 4.84 25.47
CA ASN A 116 -3.51 5.18 26.75
C ASN A 116 -3.40 6.70 27.02
N ALA A 117 -4.10 7.18 28.04
CA ALA A 117 -4.18 8.62 28.35
C ALA A 117 -2.80 9.28 28.58
N ALA A 118 -1.86 8.59 29.23
CA ALA A 118 -0.53 9.13 29.49
C ALA A 118 0.29 9.28 28.21
N ALA A 119 0.23 8.28 27.32
CA ALA A 119 0.90 8.33 26.02
C ALA A 119 0.30 9.42 25.11
N LEU A 120 -1.03 9.55 25.10
CA LEU A 120 -1.73 10.58 24.32
C LEU A 120 -1.34 11.99 24.79
N ALA A 121 -1.34 12.25 26.10
CA ALA A 121 -0.92 13.55 26.65
C ALA A 121 0.54 13.89 26.28
N SER A 122 1.44 12.90 26.30
CA SER A 122 2.83 13.09 25.87
C SER A 122 2.94 13.38 24.37
N LEU A 123 2.10 12.76 23.54
CA LEU A 123 2.06 13.05 22.10
C LEU A 123 1.58 14.47 21.84
N GLU A 124 0.51 14.92 22.51
CA GLU A 124 0.00 16.30 22.39
C GLU A 124 1.06 17.34 22.75
N GLN A 125 1.81 17.12 23.83
CA GLN A 125 2.92 18.00 24.20
C GLN A 125 4.02 18.03 23.13
N THR A 126 4.32 16.86 22.54
CA THR A 126 5.30 16.75 21.45
C THR A 126 4.83 17.50 20.21
N ILE A 127 3.56 17.39 19.84
CA ILE A 127 2.94 18.11 18.72
C ILE A 127 3.03 19.62 18.94
N ASN A 128 2.68 20.12 20.13
CA ASN A 128 2.79 21.54 20.46
C ASN A 128 4.25 22.04 20.36
N THR A 129 5.21 21.22 20.76
CA THR A 129 6.64 21.53 20.63
C THR A 129 7.06 21.57 19.15
N LEU A 130 6.65 20.59 18.35
CA LEU A 130 6.91 20.54 16.91
C LEU A 130 6.33 21.75 16.19
N GLU A 131 5.10 22.17 16.53
CA GLU A 131 4.47 23.34 15.92
C GLU A 131 5.19 24.64 16.29
N THR A 132 5.62 24.79 17.56
CA THR A 132 6.44 25.94 17.98
C THR A 132 7.73 26.01 17.17
N LEU A 133 8.46 24.90 17.08
CA LEU A 133 9.68 24.80 16.27
C LEU A 133 9.42 25.10 14.78
N ARG A 134 8.27 24.68 14.26
CA ARG A 134 7.87 24.97 12.87
C ARG A 134 7.71 26.45 12.62
N GLN A 135 7.02 27.16 13.52
CA GLN A 135 6.84 28.62 13.42
C GLN A 135 8.17 29.36 13.51
N ASP A 136 9.03 28.97 14.46
CA ASP A 136 10.36 29.54 14.62
C ASP A 136 11.21 29.31 13.38
N TYR A 137 11.16 28.12 12.80
CA TYR A 137 11.85 27.79 11.54
C TYR A 137 11.29 28.59 10.35
N LEU A 138 9.97 28.80 10.27
CA LEU A 138 9.39 29.57 9.18
C LEU A 138 9.88 31.02 9.16
N GLN A 139 10.16 31.60 10.33
CA GLN A 139 10.69 32.96 10.48
C GLN A 139 12.21 33.01 10.32
N SER A 140 12.94 32.14 11.02
CA SER A 140 14.42 32.20 11.11
C SER A 140 15.14 31.47 9.97
N LYS A 141 14.51 30.45 9.39
CA LYS A 141 15.14 29.45 8.52
C LYS A 141 16.36 28.76 9.15
N ASP A 142 16.44 28.75 10.48
CA ASP A 142 17.55 28.16 11.21
C ASP A 142 17.61 26.63 11.04
N LYS A 143 18.81 26.13 10.72
CA LYS A 143 19.04 24.71 10.44
C LYS A 143 18.90 23.85 11.70
N GLN A 144 19.29 24.36 12.87
CA GLN A 144 19.21 23.62 14.13
C GLN A 144 17.76 23.38 14.55
N THR A 145 16.91 24.40 14.39
CA THR A 145 15.46 24.32 14.62
C THR A 145 14.81 23.30 13.70
N TRP A 146 15.21 23.28 12.43
CA TRP A 146 14.76 22.27 11.47
C TRP A 146 15.20 20.85 11.86
N TYR A 147 16.46 20.64 12.28
CA TYR A 147 16.91 19.33 12.76
C TYR A 147 16.13 18.86 13.99
N SER A 148 15.76 19.78 14.88
CA SER A 148 14.97 19.48 16.06
C SER A 148 13.60 18.90 15.69
N MET A 149 12.93 19.47 14.67
CA MET A 149 11.68 18.90 14.14
C MET A 149 11.89 17.49 13.58
N ILE A 150 12.95 17.28 12.80
CA ILE A 150 13.22 15.97 12.17
C ILE A 150 13.49 14.88 13.22
N GLN A 151 14.32 15.19 14.22
CA GLN A 151 14.73 14.20 15.22
C GLN A 151 13.65 13.94 16.27
N LEU A 152 12.79 14.93 16.54
CA LEU A 152 11.69 14.78 17.49
C LEU A 152 10.47 14.05 16.88
N LEU A 153 10.35 14.01 15.55
CA LEU A 153 9.18 13.48 14.85
C LEU A 153 8.83 12.04 15.28
N PRO A 154 7.69 11.81 15.95
CA PRO A 154 7.26 10.49 16.36
C PRO A 154 7.06 9.51 15.19
N SER A 155 7.33 8.22 15.43
CA SER A 155 7.07 7.18 14.43
C SER A 155 5.59 6.97 14.12
N SER A 156 4.68 7.54 14.91
CA SER A 156 3.25 7.57 14.65
C SER A 156 2.86 8.58 13.56
N TYR A 157 3.77 9.47 13.13
CA TYR A 157 3.49 10.46 12.08
C TYR A 157 3.16 9.80 10.74
N HIS A 158 2.11 10.27 10.09
CA HIS A 158 1.64 9.77 8.81
C HIS A 158 2.45 10.34 7.66
N GLN A 159 2.91 9.47 6.77
CA GLN A 159 3.58 9.83 5.55
C GLN A 159 2.85 9.22 4.37
N LEU A 160 2.53 10.06 3.39
CA LEU A 160 2.02 9.66 2.09
C LEU A 160 3.15 9.11 1.21
N ARG A 161 2.96 7.92 0.67
CA ARG A 161 3.79 7.36 -0.40
C ARG A 161 2.90 6.80 -1.52
N THR A 162 3.28 7.07 -2.76
CA THR A 162 2.75 6.33 -3.91
C THR A 162 3.55 5.05 -4.05
N CYS A 163 2.88 3.91 -3.95
CA CYS A 163 3.49 2.59 -4.00
C CYS A 163 3.10 1.85 -5.27
N SER A 164 4.00 1.00 -5.75
CA SER A 164 3.74 0.06 -6.84
C SER A 164 4.01 -1.37 -6.39
N PHE A 165 3.17 -2.30 -6.84
CA PHE A 165 3.21 -3.73 -6.53
C PHE A 165 2.97 -4.57 -7.78
N ASN A 166 3.16 -5.88 -7.68
CA ASN A 166 2.40 -6.82 -8.47
C ASN A 166 1.54 -7.72 -7.58
N TYR A 167 0.61 -8.46 -8.20
CA TYR A 167 -0.29 -9.34 -7.45
C TYR A 167 0.44 -10.44 -6.68
N GLU A 168 1.59 -10.94 -7.15
CA GLU A 168 2.36 -11.95 -6.40
C GLU A 168 2.89 -11.39 -5.07
N THR A 169 3.37 -10.14 -5.05
CA THR A 169 3.77 -9.50 -3.80
C THR A 169 2.58 -9.30 -2.87
N LEU A 170 1.41 -8.95 -3.41
CA LEU A 170 0.19 -8.81 -2.61
C LEU A 170 -0.29 -10.14 -2.02
N VAL A 171 -0.10 -11.27 -2.72
CA VAL A 171 -0.34 -12.62 -2.17
C VAL A 171 0.50 -12.82 -0.92
N ASN A 172 1.81 -12.56 -1.03
CA ASN A 172 2.74 -12.75 0.09
C ASN A 172 2.41 -11.82 1.27
N ILE A 173 2.05 -10.57 1.01
CA ILE A 173 1.67 -9.62 2.05
C ILE A 173 0.38 -10.06 2.74
N TYR A 174 -0.67 -10.38 1.98
CA TYR A 174 -1.97 -10.78 2.54
C TYR A 174 -1.82 -11.99 3.47
N HIS A 175 -1.20 -13.06 3.00
CA HIS A 175 -1.04 -14.29 3.79
C HIS A 175 -0.16 -14.10 5.02
N ALA A 176 0.81 -13.19 4.99
CA ALA A 176 1.64 -12.86 6.15
C ALA A 176 0.98 -11.88 7.15
N ARG A 177 0.02 -11.04 6.71
CA ARG A 177 -0.42 -9.85 7.48
C ARG A 177 -1.92 -9.81 7.81
N HIS A 178 -2.77 -10.65 7.23
CA HIS A 178 -4.22 -10.57 7.46
C HIS A 178 -4.65 -10.76 8.92
N ASN A 179 -3.88 -11.50 9.72
CA ASN A 179 -4.09 -11.70 11.17
C ASN A 179 -3.04 -10.98 12.03
N HIS A 180 -2.44 -9.90 11.53
CA HIS A 180 -1.34 -9.22 12.22
C HIS A 180 -1.79 -8.51 13.51
N LYS A 181 -0.87 -8.19 14.41
CA LYS A 181 -1.17 -7.46 15.66
C LYS A 181 -1.56 -6.00 15.41
N LEU A 182 -0.93 -5.36 14.42
CA LEU A 182 -1.23 -3.98 14.03
C LEU A 182 -2.51 -3.93 13.19
N LYS A 183 -3.47 -3.09 13.60
CA LYS A 183 -4.75 -2.91 12.91
C LYS A 183 -4.58 -2.26 11.52
N GLU A 184 -3.52 -1.49 11.32
CA GLU A 184 -3.16 -0.90 10.02
C GLU A 184 -2.99 -1.96 8.93
N TRP A 185 -2.42 -3.12 9.27
CA TRP A 185 -2.30 -4.23 8.32
C TRP A 185 -3.64 -4.86 7.98
N HIS A 186 -4.61 -4.85 8.89
CA HIS A 186 -5.96 -5.34 8.60
C HIS A 186 -6.62 -4.44 7.55
N VAL A 187 -6.52 -3.12 7.73
CA VAL A 187 -7.02 -2.14 6.73
C VAL A 187 -6.33 -2.34 5.39
N PHE A 188 -5.02 -2.60 5.37
CA PHE A 188 -4.30 -2.92 4.13
C PHE A 188 -4.80 -4.21 3.48
N CYS A 189 -5.01 -5.27 4.26
CA CYS A 189 -5.54 -6.54 3.75
C CYS A 189 -7.01 -6.44 3.31
N ASP A 190 -7.81 -5.60 3.96
CA ASP A 190 -9.17 -5.27 3.54
C ASP A 190 -9.15 -4.53 2.20
N TRP A 191 -8.21 -3.59 2.00
CA TRP A 191 -7.99 -2.98 0.69
C TRP A 191 -7.59 -4.02 -0.37
N ILE A 192 -6.69 -4.97 -0.07
CA ILE A 192 -6.34 -6.05 -1.01
C ILE A 192 -7.60 -6.79 -1.47
N ARG A 193 -8.56 -7.07 -0.57
CA ARG A 193 -9.82 -7.76 -0.91
C ARG A 193 -10.66 -7.00 -1.93
N THR A 194 -10.49 -5.69 -2.06
CA THR A 194 -11.21 -4.86 -3.03
C THR A 194 -10.63 -4.90 -4.44
N LEU A 195 -9.41 -5.42 -4.62
CA LEU A 195 -8.75 -5.45 -5.93
C LEU A 195 -9.45 -6.45 -6.87
N PRO A 196 -9.47 -6.18 -8.19
CA PRO A 196 -10.04 -7.08 -9.18
C PRO A 196 -9.52 -8.51 -9.02
N TYR A 197 -10.45 -9.45 -8.85
CA TYR A 197 -10.19 -10.88 -8.69
C TYR A 197 -9.36 -11.26 -7.45
N ALA A 198 -9.26 -10.38 -6.44
CA ALA A 198 -8.44 -10.64 -5.27
C ALA A 198 -8.80 -11.95 -4.56
N ARG A 199 -10.09 -12.25 -4.39
CA ARG A 199 -10.57 -13.51 -3.78
C ARG A 199 -10.00 -14.72 -4.52
N GLU A 200 -10.05 -14.70 -5.84
CA GLU A 200 -9.71 -15.82 -6.71
C GLU A 200 -8.20 -16.01 -6.89
N ILE A 201 -7.44 -14.91 -7.03
CA ILE A 201 -6.04 -14.98 -7.48
C ILE A 201 -5.02 -14.44 -6.48
N ILE A 202 -5.43 -13.69 -5.46
CA ILE A 202 -4.54 -13.21 -4.39
C ILE A 202 -4.74 -14.04 -3.11
N ILE A 203 -5.99 -14.07 -2.64
CA ILE A 203 -6.41 -14.70 -1.39
C ILE A 203 -6.54 -16.22 -1.59
N MET A 204 -7.05 -16.63 -2.75
CA MET A 204 -7.22 -18.02 -3.17
C MET A 204 -8.24 -18.77 -2.30
N GLU A 205 -9.27 -18.07 -1.85
CA GLU A 205 -10.44 -18.66 -1.21
C GLU A 205 -11.44 -19.16 -2.27
N ASP A 206 -12.28 -20.12 -1.89
CA ASP A 206 -13.41 -20.60 -2.71
C ASP A 206 -14.57 -19.60 -2.68
#